data_AF-A0A943GDQ6-F1
#
_entry.id   AF-A0A943GDQ6-F1
#
_cell.length_a   1.000
_cell.length_b   1.000
_cell.length_c   1.000
_cell.angle_alpha   90.00
_cell.angle_beta   90.00
_cell.angle_gamma   90.00
#
_symmetry.space_group_name_H-M   'P 1'
#
loop_
_entity.id
_entity.type
_entity.pdbx_description
1 polymer ?
#
loop_
_entity_poly.entity_id
_entity_poly.type
_entity_poly.pdbx_seq_one_letter_code
_entity_poly.pdbx_strand_id
1 'polypeptide(L)' 'MTTKQDLIIFYSELNKIKDFDEAERKIGRFINTLSEALKLNDKIAFMNFGTFEVKETKERDIVDPKD' A
#
# COMPACT_ATOMS: atom_id res chain seq x y z
N MET A 1 -4.97 1.27 17.22
CA MET A 1 -4.55 0.59 15.98
C MET A 1 -5.50 1.08 14.90
N THR A 2 -5.03 1.74 13.85
CA THR A 2 -5.88 2.20 12.76
C THR A 2 -6.19 1.03 11.82
N THR A 3 -7.45 0.89 11.44
CA THR A 3 -7.97 -0.21 10.65
C THR A 3 -8.21 0.19 9.19
N LYS A 4 -8.50 -0.78 8.33
CA LYS A 4 -8.95 -0.51 6.96
C LYS A 4 -10.20 0.35 6.92
N GLN A 5 -11.15 0.13 7.84
CA GLN A 5 -12.38 0.92 7.93
C GLN A 5 -12.08 2.39 8.30
N ASP A 6 -11.16 2.64 9.22
CA ASP A 6 -10.77 4.01 9.60
C ASP A 6 -10.20 4.78 8.39
N LEU A 7 -9.42 4.11 7.54
CA LEU A 7 -8.90 4.71 6.31
C LEU A 7 -10.01 5.01 5.30
N ILE A 8 -11.00 4.12 5.15
CA ILE A 8 -12.14 4.32 4.24
C ILE A 8 -12.97 5.52 4.72
N ILE A 9 -13.28 5.61 6.01
CA ILE A 9 -14.02 6.72 6.60
C ILE A 9 -13.26 8.02 6.37
N PHE A 10 -11.98 8.08 6.73
CA PHE A 10 -11.12 9.25 6.52
C PHE A 10 -11.09 9.69 5.06
N TYR A 11 -10.88 8.76 4.13
CA TYR A 11 -10.85 9.06 2.71
C TYR A 11 -12.21 9.56 2.19
N SER A 12 -13.30 8.97 2.66
CA SER A 12 -14.66 9.36 2.29
C SER A 12 -14.97 10.78 2.76
N GLU A 13 -14.65 11.11 4.01
CA GLU A 13 -14.84 12.44 4.60
C GLU A 13 -14.00 13.50 3.89
N LEU A 14 -12.71 13.22 3.68
CA LEU A 14 -11.77 14.13 3.01
C LEU A 14 -12.23 14.47 1.59
N ASN A 15 -12.80 13.49 0.88
CA ASN A 15 -13.24 13.64 -0.52
C ASN A 15 -14.74 13.91 -0.67
N LYS A 16 -15.49 14.05 0.43
CA LYS A 16 -16.95 14.25 0.46
C LYS A 16 -17.73 13.16 -0.31
N ILE A 17 -17.23 11.93 -0.26
CA ILE A 17 -17.90 10.76 -0.84
C ILE A 17 -18.93 10.30 0.20
N LYS A 18 -20.18 10.07 -0.24
CA LYS A 18 -21.26 9.57 0.63
C LYS A 18 -21.38 8.05 0.61
N ASP A 19 -20.93 7.44 -0.49
CA ASP A 19 -20.95 6.00 -0.70
C ASP A 19 -19.63 5.38 -0.21
N PHE A 20 -19.68 4.68 0.92
CA PHE A 20 -18.51 4.02 1.50
C PHE A 20 -17.99 2.87 0.62
N ASP A 21 -18.85 2.19 -0.14
CA ASP A 21 -18.43 1.14 -1.05
C ASP A 21 -17.64 1.73 -2.23
N GLU A 22 -18.05 2.91 -2.71
CA GLU A 22 -17.27 3.65 -3.71
C GLU A 22 -15.89 4.07 -3.18
N ALA A 23 -15.84 4.57 -1.94
CA ALA A 23 -14.59 4.95 -1.28
C ALA A 23 -13.64 3.74 -1.14
N GLU A 24 -14.16 2.60 -0.66
CA GLU A 24 -13.40 1.36 -0.55
C GLU A 24 -12.87 0.90 -1.92
N ARG A 25 -13.71 0.93 -2.96
CA ARG A 25 -13.32 0.54 -4.32
C ARG A 25 -12.21 1.44 -4.89
N LYS A 26 -12.25 2.75 -4.63
CA LYS A 26 -11.19 3.68 -5.07
C LYS A 26 -9.87 3.39 -4.37
N ILE A 27 -9.88 3.16 -3.06
CA ILE A 27 -8.69 2.76 -2.30
C ILE A 27 -8.15 1.43 -2.82
N GLY A 28 -9.01 0.43 -3.01
CA GLY A 28 -8.61 -0.87 -3.56
C GLY A 28 -7.98 -0.75 -4.95
N ARG A 29 -8.57 0.07 -5.82
CA ARG A 29 -8.01 0.35 -7.14
C ARG A 29 -6.64 1.01 -7.05
N PHE A 30 -6.44 1.94 -6.12
CA PHE A 30 -5.13 2.57 -5.89
C PHE A 30 -4.08 1.53 -5.50
N ILE A 31 -4.35 0.70 -4.48
CA ILE A 31 -3.41 -0.33 -4.01
C ILE A 31 -3.07 -1.33 -5.12
N ASN A 32 -4.07 -1.80 -5.87
CA ASN A 32 -3.84 -2.70 -7.01
C ASN A 32 -2.98 -2.03 -8.10
N THR A 33 -3.28 -0.78 -8.44
CA THR A 33 -2.49 -0.04 -9.45
C THR A 33 -1.05 0.18 -8.99
N LEU A 34 -0.84 0.50 -7.71
CA LEU A 34 0.49 0.63 -7.12
C LEU A 34 1.25 -0.70 -7.20
N SER A 35 0.61 -1.82 -6.88
CA SER A 35 1.20 -3.15 -6.96
C SER A 35 1.59 -3.51 -8.40
N GLU A 36 0.72 -3.29 -9.39
CA GLU A 36 1.05 -3.54 -10.80
C GLU A 36 2.17 -2.62 -11.29
N ALA A 37 2.14 -1.35 -10.90
CA ALA A 37 3.18 -0.40 -11.28
C ALA A 37 4.56 -0.78 -10.72
N LEU A 38 4.62 -1.36 -9.52
CA LEU A 38 5.86 -1.87 -8.90
C LEU A 38 6.42 -3.12 -9.58
N LYS A 39 5.59 -3.89 -10.30
CA LYS A 39 6.07 -5.01 -11.13
C LYS A 39 6.72 -4.53 -12.42
N LEU A 40 6.28 -3.38 -12.93
CA LEU A 40 6.81 -2.76 -14.16
C LEU A 40 8.02 -1.87 -13.87
N ASN A 41 8.05 -1.24 -12.70
CA ASN A 41 9.12 -0.36 -12.27
C ASN A 41 9.56 -0.76 -10.86
N ASP A 42 10.84 -1.00 -10.67
CA ASP A 42 11.37 -1.42 -9.38
C ASP A 42 11.27 -0.34 -8.29
N LYS A 43 10.89 0.90 -8.64
CA LYS A 43 10.82 2.03 -7.71
C LYS A 43 9.75 3.05 -8.11
N ILE A 44 8.91 3.45 -7.15
CA ILE A 44 7.87 4.47 -7.30
C ILE A 44 7.96 5.46 -6.14
N ALA A 45 8.21 6.73 -6.46
CA ALA A 45 8.32 7.81 -5.48
C ALA A 45 7.06 8.68 -5.46
N PHE A 46 6.51 8.90 -4.27
CA PHE A 46 5.46 9.88 -4.00
C PHE A 46 6.10 11.06 -3.24
N MET A 47 6.16 12.22 -3.89
CA MET A 47 6.72 13.43 -3.30
C MET A 47 6.04 13.78 -1.97
N ASN A 48 6.83 14.10 -0.95
CA ASN A 48 6.37 14.42 0.41
C ASN A 48 5.62 13.28 1.13
N PHE A 49 5.71 12.04 0.63
CA PHE A 49 5.14 10.87 1.29
C PHE A 49 6.20 9.79 1.52
N GLY A 50 6.82 9.30 0.45
CA GLY A 50 7.79 8.22 0.56
C GLY A 50 8.05 7.54 -0.78
N THR A 51 8.82 6.46 -0.74
CA THR A 51 9.16 5.67 -1.92
C THR A 51 8.90 4.20 -1.66
N PHE A 52 8.26 3.55 -2.62
CA PHE A 52 8.07 2.10 -2.65
C PHE A 52 9.07 1.52 -3.64
N GLU A 53 9.73 0.43 -3.26
CA GLU A 53 10.72 -0.22 -4.12
C GLU A 53 10.70 -1.74 -3.94
N VAL A 54 11.00 -2.44 -5.02
CA VAL A 54 11.23 -3.88 -5.02
C VAL A 54 12.73 -4.09 -4.79
N LYS A 55 13.08 -4.82 -3.72
CA LYS A 55 14.46 -5.20 -3.44
C LYS A 55 14.67 -6.68 -3.68
N GLU A 56 15.62 -6.99 -4.54
CA GLU A 56 16.15 -8.34 -4.63
C GLU A 56 16.96 -8.65 -3.37
N THR A 57 16.61 -9.75 -2.71
CA THR A 57 17.31 -10.22 -1.51
C THR A 57 18.12 -11.45 -1.87
N LYS A 58 19.44 -11.37 -1.73
CA LYS A 58 20.34 -12.50 -1.96
C LYS A 58 20.10 -13.61 -0.93
N GLU A 59 20.35 -14.84 -1.35
CA GLU A 59 20.41 -16.00 -0.47
C GLU A 59 21.42 -15.75 0.64
N ARG A 60 21.06 -16.18 1.86
CA ARG A 60 21.88 -16.05 3.05
C ARG A 60 21.67 -17.26 3.93
N ASP A 61 22.74 -17.72 4.55
CA ASP A 61 22.63 -18.75 5.59
C ASP A 61 21.87 -18.18 6.79
N ILE A 62 20.94 -18.97 7.31
CA ILE A 62 20.16 -18.63 8.51
C ILE A 62 20.49 -19.64 9.61
N VAL A 63 20.43 -19.18 10.86
CA VAL A 63 20.54 -20.02 12.05
C VAL A 63 19.14 -20.27 12.63
N ASP A 64 18.96 -21.38 13.37
CA ASP A 64 17.70 -21.61 14.09
C ASP A 64 17.52 -20.50 15.15
N PRO A 65 16.42 -19.72 15.13
CA PRO A 65 16.20 -18.68 16.13
C PRO A 65 16.09 -19.19 17.57
N LYS A 66 15.97 -20.50 17.77
CA LYS A 66 15.82 -21.14 19.08
C LYS A 66 17.15 -21.64 19.69
N ASP A 67 18.21 -21.77 18.90
CA ASP A 67 19.57 -22.05 19.39
C ASP A 67 20.21 -20.76 19.96
#